data_AF-A0A7K2MLX4-F1
#
_entry.id   AF-A0A7K2MLX4-F1
#
_cell.length_a   1.000
_cell.length_b   1.000
_cell.length_c   1.000
_cell.angle_alpha   90.00
_cell.angle_beta   90.00
_cell.angle_gamma   90.00
#
_symmetry.space_group_name_H-M   'P 1'
#
loop_
_entity.id
_entity.type
_entity.pdbx_description
1 polymer ?
#
loop_
_entity_poly.entity_id
_entity_poly.type
_entity_poly.pdbx_seq_one_letter_code
_entity_poly.pdbx_strand_id
1 'polypeptide(L)' 'ARLVFLAPPSWDELVRRLTGRGTEPPEVIERRLAAAKVELAAEPEFDQTLVNTSVEDVARELLALTNVV' A
#
# COMPACT_ATOMS: atom_id res chain seq x y z
N ALA A 1 5.62 -19.99 -1.98
CA ALA A 1 5.86 -18.57 -1.64
C ALA A 1 4.60 -18.04 -0.97
N ARG A 2 4.72 -17.06 -0.07
CA ARG A 2 3.56 -16.37 0.53
C ARG A 2 3.50 -14.96 -0.05
N LEU A 3 2.35 -14.57 -0.59
CA LEU A 3 2.10 -13.25 -1.14
C LEU A 3 1.53 -12.34 -0.06
N VAL A 4 2.14 -11.17 0.14
CA VAL A 4 1.70 -10.18 1.13
C VAL A 4 1.33 -8.90 0.41
N PHE A 5 0.09 -8.43 0.61
CA PHE A 5 -0.38 -7.14 0.13
C PHE A 5 -0.09 -6.06 1.18
N LEU A 6 0.51 -4.95 0.76
CA LEU A 6 0.77 -3.82 1.65
C LEU A 6 -0.23 -2.70 1.36
N ALA A 7 -1.35 -2.71 2.08
CA ALA A 7 -2.43 -1.76 1.90
C ALA A 7 -2.12 -0.39 2.55
N PRO A 8 -2.58 0.73 1.98
CA PRO A 8 -2.66 1.98 2.72
C PRO A 8 -3.73 1.88 3.82
N PRO A 9 -3.66 2.70 4.89
CA PRO A 9 -4.65 2.66 5.97
C PRO A 9 -6.02 3.21 5.56
N SER A 10 -6.07 4.01 4.51
CA SER A 10 -7.30 4.47 3.89
C SER A 10 -7.03 4.98 2.47
N TRP A 11 -8.08 5.12 1.69
CA TRP A 11 -8.02 5.79 0.39
C TRP A 11 -7.51 7.23 0.51
N ASP A 12 -8.01 7.98 1.51
CA ASP A 12 -7.64 9.39 1.69
C ASP A 12 -6.16 9.56 2.05
N GLU A 13 -5.59 8.67 2.85
CA GLU A 13 -4.16 8.70 3.16
C GLU A 13 -3.31 8.36 1.92
N LEU A 14 -3.77 7.42 1.07
CA LEU A 14 -3.13 7.15 -0.21
C LEU A 14 -3.16 8.38 -1.13
N VAL A 15 -4.31 9.04 -1.27
CA VAL A 15 -4.45 10.29 -2.04
C VAL A 15 -3.50 11.36 -1.50
N ARG A 16 -3.45 11.54 -0.18
CA ARG A 16 -2.55 12.49 0.47
C ARG A 16 -1.08 12.19 0.18
N ARG A 17 -0.67 10.90 0.19
CA ARG A 17 0.72 10.51 -0.14
C ARG A 17 1.08 10.76 -1.60
N LEU A 18 0.15 10.48 -2.52
CA LEU A 18 0.36 10.68 -3.97
C LEU A 18 0.38 12.16 -4.35
N THR A 19 -0.42 12.99 -3.69
CA THR A 19 -0.48 14.44 -3.93
C THR A 19 0.59 15.22 -3.15
N GLY A 20 1.01 14.73 -1.99
CA GLY A 20 1.89 15.43 -1.04
C GLY A 20 3.31 15.68 -1.53
N ARG A 21 3.78 14.99 -2.59
CA ARG A 21 5.09 15.28 -3.20
C ARG A 21 5.10 16.59 -3.99
N GLY A 22 3.93 17.11 -4.40
CA GLY A 22 3.77 18.45 -5.00
C GLY A 22 4.50 18.70 -6.32
N THR A 23 5.19 17.70 -6.87
CA THR A 23 6.02 17.82 -8.08
C THR A 23 5.39 17.21 -9.32
N GLU A 24 4.22 16.56 -9.19
CA GLU A 24 3.57 15.85 -10.28
C GLU A 24 2.39 16.65 -10.85
N PRO A 25 2.23 16.70 -12.19
CA PRO A 25 1.06 17.32 -12.81
C PRO A 25 -0.25 16.63 -12.41
N PRO A 26 -1.39 17.35 -12.41
CA PRO A 26 -2.70 16.79 -12.04
C PRO A 26 -3.08 15.51 -12.82
N GLU A 27 -2.84 15.50 -14.14
CA GLU A 27 -3.10 14.34 -15.00
C GLU A 27 -2.31 13.07 -14.59
N VAL A 28 -1.11 13.25 -14.03
CA VAL A 28 -0.27 12.14 -13.56
C VAL A 28 -0.83 11.58 -12.27
N ILE A 29 -1.28 12.46 -11.36
CA ILE A 29 -1.92 12.08 -10.10
C ILE A 29 -3.21 11.29 -10.40
N GLU A 30 -4.06 11.78 -11.30
CA GLU A 30 -5.30 11.09 -11.69
C GLU A 30 -5.03 9.69 -12.24
N ARG A 31 -4.03 9.56 -13.13
CA ARG A 31 -3.63 8.26 -13.67
C ARG A 31 -3.14 7.30 -12.58
N ARG A 32 -2.36 7.80 -11.61
CA ARG A 32 -1.87 7.00 -10.48
C ARG A 32 -3.01 6.57 -9.55
N LEU A 33 -3.96 7.45 -9.27
CA LEU A 33 -5.14 7.12 -8.48
C LEU A 33 -6.02 6.09 -9.18
N ALA A 34 -6.18 6.19 -10.50
CA ALA A 34 -6.90 5.18 -11.28
C ALA A 34 -6.20 3.82 -11.22
N ALA A 35 -4.87 3.78 -11.39
CA ALA A 35 -4.09 2.55 -11.25
C ALA A 35 -4.22 1.97 -9.83
N ALA A 36 -4.10 2.80 -8.80
CA ALA A 36 -4.20 2.34 -7.42
C ALA A 36 -5.56 1.73 -7.07
N LYS A 37 -6.67 2.19 -7.67
CA LYS A 37 -7.98 1.54 -7.49
C LYS A 37 -7.98 0.11 -8.03
N VAL A 38 -7.33 -0.11 -9.17
CA VAL A 38 -7.21 -1.45 -9.77
C VAL A 38 -6.30 -2.33 -8.91
N GLU A 39 -5.18 -1.80 -8.44
CA GLU A 39 -4.26 -2.52 -7.55
C GLU A 39 -4.89 -2.88 -6.21
N LEU A 40 -5.66 -1.97 -5.59
CA LEU A 40 -6.40 -2.24 -4.35
C LEU A 40 -7.49 -3.30 -4.54
N ALA A 41 -8.14 -3.33 -5.71
CA ALA A 41 -9.14 -4.36 -6.01
C ALA A 41 -8.53 -5.77 -6.10
N ALA A 42 -7.22 -5.88 -6.33
CA ALA A 42 -6.49 -7.15 -6.36
C ALA A 42 -6.05 -7.64 -4.97
N GLU A 43 -6.33 -6.89 -3.88
CA GLU A 43 -6.02 -7.31 -2.50
C GLU A 43 -6.44 -8.75 -2.17
N PRO A 44 -7.63 -9.26 -2.57
CA PRO A 44 -8.06 -10.63 -2.29
C PRO A 44 -7.22 -11.72 -2.97
N GLU A 45 -6.34 -11.37 -3.91
CA GLU A 45 -5.45 -12.32 -4.60
C GLU A 45 -4.21 -12.70 -3.74
N PHE A 46 -4.00 -12.02 -2.61
CA PHE A 46 -2.86 -12.20 -1.72
C PHE A 46 -3.21 -13.07 -0.51
N ASP A 47 -2.22 -13.76 0.05
CA ASP A 47 -2.42 -14.63 1.21
C ASP A 47 -2.60 -13.85 2.52
N GLN A 48 -2.12 -12.60 2.58
CA GLN A 48 -2.22 -11.74 3.74
C GLN A 48 -2.15 -10.25 3.37
N THR A 49 -2.92 -9.42 4.06
CA THR A 49 -2.83 -7.97 3.99
C THR A 49 -2.14 -7.41 5.24
N LEU A 50 -1.17 -6.51 5.04
CA LEU A 50 -0.60 -5.65 6.06
C LEU A 50 -1.02 -4.20 5.80
N VAL A 51 -1.51 -3.51 6.82
CA VAL A 51 -1.96 -2.11 6.68
C VAL A 51 -0.83 -1.16 7.08
N ASN A 52 -0.40 -0.31 6.15
CA ASN A 52 0.79 0.53 6.27
C ASN A 52 0.55 1.84 7.06
N THR A 53 0.36 1.72 8.37
CA THR A 53 0.19 2.83 9.33
C THR A 53 1.50 3.30 9.96
N SER A 54 2.45 2.39 10.21
CA SER A 54 3.72 2.62 10.91
C SER A 54 4.78 1.73 10.28
N VAL A 55 5.91 2.32 9.89
CA VAL A 55 6.99 1.57 9.21
C VAL A 55 7.56 0.52 10.17
N GLU A 56 7.78 0.90 11.42
CA GLU A 56 8.36 0.05 12.45
C GLU A 56 7.46 -1.14 12.79
N ASP A 57 6.16 -0.90 12.96
CA ASP A 57 5.23 -1.96 13.35
C ASP A 57 4.94 -2.92 12.20
N VAL A 58 4.78 -2.40 10.99
CA VAL A 58 4.51 -3.22 9.80
C VAL A 58 5.75 -4.01 9.40
N ALA A 59 6.95 -3.45 9.57
CA ALA A 59 8.18 -4.21 9.39
C ALA A 59 8.28 -5.36 10.40
N ARG A 60 7.91 -5.12 11.66
CA ARG A 60 7.87 -6.18 12.69
C ARG A 60 6.86 -7.27 12.32
N GLU A 61 5.67 -6.90 11.87
CA GLU A 61 4.64 -7.85 11.44
C GLU A 61 5.11 -8.66 10.23
N LEU A 62 5.70 -8.00 9.23
CA LEU A 62 6.25 -8.67 8.05
C LEU A 62 7.35 -9.69 8.42
N LEU A 63 8.26 -9.32 9.33
CA LEU A 63 9.30 -10.22 9.82
C LEU A 63 8.69 -11.45 10.52
N ALA A 64 7.63 -11.27 11.31
CA ALA A 64 6.93 -12.37 11.97
C ALA A 64 6.25 -13.34 10.98
N LEU A 65 5.92 -12.89 9.76
CA LEU A 65 5.40 -13.76 8.69
C LEU A 65 6.47 -14.60 8.01
N THR A 66 7.74 -14.21 8.15
CA THR A 66 8.88 -14.99 7.71
C THR A 66 9.37 -15.86 8.86
N ASN A 67 9.74 -17.13 8.63
CA ASN A 67 10.29 -18.02 9.66
C ASN A 67 11.71 -17.61 10.13
N VAL A 68 12.01 -16.32 10.13
CA VAL A 68 13.27 -15.76 10.62
C VAL A 68 13.05 -15.39 12.08
N VAL A 69 13.38 -16.36 12.95
CA VAL A 69 13.59 -16.14 14.39
C VAL A 69 15.07 -15.95 14.62
#